data_AF-A0A1S3D7Q9-F1
#
_entry.id   AF-A0A1S3D7Q9-F1
#
_cell.length_a   1.000
_cell.length_b   1.000
_cell.length_c   1.000
_cell.angle_alpha   90.00
_cell.angle_beta   90.00
_cell.angle_gamma   90.00
#
_symmetry.space_group_name_H-M   'P 1'
#
loop_
_entity.id
_entity.type
_entity.pdbx_description
1 polymer ?
#
loop_
_entity_poly.entity_id
_entity_poly.type
_entity_poly.pdbx_seq_one_letter_code
_entity_poly.pdbx_strand_id
1 'polypeptide(L)'
;MSVISNYTHTPEEVTASNMLLRLWTSFARNGIPDHTAWGPVPSRAVTSREIEYLYVSRSSVSIHQGFVPERIEFASALISEYMNYGSNDRRDESRSPKTEL
;
A
#
# COMPACT_ATOMS: atom_id res chain seq x y z
N MET A 1 -9.17 37.16 -15.92
CA MET A 1 -8.71 35.93 -16.61
C MET A 1 -7.50 35.39 -15.88
N SER A 2 -7.66 34.28 -15.15
CA SER A 2 -6.56 33.58 -14.50
C SER A 2 -5.82 32.78 -15.57
N VAL A 3 -4.58 33.15 -15.88
CA VAL A 3 -3.71 32.37 -16.76
C VAL A 3 -3.38 31.09 -16.00
N ILE A 4 -3.97 29.97 -16.42
CA ILE A 4 -3.51 28.64 -15.99
C ILE A 4 -2.07 28.56 -16.45
N SER A 5 -1.13 28.54 -15.51
CA SER A 5 0.28 28.30 -15.80
C SER A 5 0.37 27.03 -16.64
N ASN A 6 0.89 27.12 -17.87
CA ASN A 6 1.19 25.96 -18.70
C ASN A 6 2.28 25.16 -17.99
N TYR A 7 1.86 24.24 -17.11
CA TYR A 7 2.76 23.34 -16.42
C TYR A 7 3.48 22.51 -17.48
N THR A 8 4.75 22.81 -17.68
CA THR A 8 5.61 22.08 -18.60
C THR A 8 6.38 21.09 -17.76
N HIS A 9 6.21 19.80 -18.05
CA HIS A 9 6.95 18.75 -17.34
C HIS A 9 8.45 18.96 -17.48
N THR A 10 9.18 18.78 -16.38
CA THR A 10 10.63 18.76 -16.46
C THR A 10 11.09 17.48 -17.19
N PRO A 11 12.28 17.47 -17.81
CA PRO A 11 12.82 16.26 -18.46
C PRO A 11 12.85 15.05 -17.52
N GLU A 12 13.08 15.26 -16.23
CA GLU A 12 13.07 14.22 -15.21
C GLU A 12 11.66 13.69 -14.97
N GLU A 13 10.64 14.55 -14.95
CA GLU A 13 9.25 14.11 -14.83
C GLU A 13 8.78 13.30 -16.05
N VAL A 14 9.19 13.70 -17.25
CA VAL A 14 8.94 12.94 -18.48
C VAL A 14 9.61 11.57 -18.40
N THR A 15 10.83 11.51 -17.87
CA THR A 15 11.58 10.26 -17.68
C THR A 15 10.86 9.34 -16.70
N ALA A 16 10.45 9.86 -15.54
CA ALA A 16 9.67 9.11 -14.55
C ALA A 16 8.31 8.63 -15.11
N SER A 17 7.62 9.47 -15.89
CA SER A 17 6.35 9.11 -16.54
C SER A 17 6.54 7.94 -17.53
N ASN A 18 7.56 8.00 -18.37
CA ASN A 18 7.89 6.92 -19.30
C ASN A 18 8.25 5.62 -18.57
N MET A 19 8.98 5.71 -17.46
CA MET A 19 9.28 4.55 -16.62
C MET A 19 7.99 3.94 -16.06
N LEU A 20 7.11 4.74 -15.45
CA LEU A 20 5.82 4.27 -14.92
C LEU A 20 4.97 3.59 -15.99
N LEU A 21 4.88 4.17 -17.20
CA LEU A 21 4.13 3.58 -18.31
C LEU A 21 4.69 2.20 -18.69
N ARG A 22 6.01 2.02 -18.72
CA ARG A 22 6.63 0.71 -18.98
C ARG A 22 6.30 -0.32 -17.89
N LEU A 23 6.33 0.09 -16.61
CA LEU A 23 5.92 -0.78 -15.50
C LEU A 23 4.51 -1.31 -15.69
N TRP A 24 3.58 -0.39 -15.92
CA TRP A 24 2.15 -0.69 -16.04
C TRP A 24 1.84 -1.52 -17.28
N THR A 25 2.44 -1.18 -18.42
CA THR A 25 2.21 -1.92 -19.68
C THR A 25 2.80 -3.33 -19.64
N SER A 26 3.99 -3.51 -19.04
CA SER A 26 4.55 -4.85 -18.83
C SER A 26 3.70 -5.66 -17.86
N PHE A 27 3.25 -5.06 -16.76
CA PHE A 27 2.36 -5.72 -15.81
C PHE A 27 1.05 -6.15 -16.47
N ALA A 28 0.40 -5.27 -17.23
CA ALA A 28 -0.83 -5.58 -17.95
C ALA A 28 -0.68 -6.74 -18.95
N ARG A 29 0.52 -6.88 -19.56
CA ARG A 29 0.80 -7.93 -20.54
C ARG A 29 1.22 -9.25 -19.90
N ASN A 30 2.08 -9.20 -18.88
CA ASN A 30 2.82 -10.37 -18.38
C ASN A 30 2.45 -10.75 -16.94
N GLY A 31 1.64 -9.93 -16.24
CA GLY A 31 1.35 -10.08 -14.81
C GLY A 31 2.51 -9.68 -13.89
N ILE A 32 3.64 -9.22 -14.45
CA ILE A 32 4.84 -8.79 -13.71
C ILE A 32 5.37 -7.48 -14.34
N PRO A 33 5.66 -6.43 -13.55
CA PRO A 33 6.28 -5.21 -14.04
C PRO A 33 7.68 -5.46 -14.65
N ASP A 34 8.13 -4.59 -15.55
CA ASP A 34 9.41 -4.73 -16.26
C ASP A 34 10.62 -4.57 -15.34
N HIS A 35 11.13 -5.69 -14.82
CA HIS A 35 12.20 -5.75 -13.83
C HIS A 35 13.60 -5.39 -14.35
N THR A 36 13.77 -5.16 -15.66
CA THR A 36 15.07 -4.78 -16.23
C THR A 36 15.63 -3.47 -15.64
N ALA A 37 14.76 -2.62 -15.06
CA ALA A 37 15.14 -1.35 -14.46
C ALA A 37 15.55 -1.41 -12.97
N TRP A 38 15.24 -2.47 -12.22
CA TRP A 38 15.58 -2.57 -10.78
C TRP A 38 16.19 -3.91 -10.36
N GLY A 39 16.57 -4.76 -11.31
CA GLY A 39 17.23 -6.04 -11.04
C GLY A 39 16.25 -7.21 -10.95
N PRO A 40 16.72 -8.41 -10.57
CA PRO A 40 15.90 -9.62 -10.57
C PRO A 40 14.65 -9.42 -9.71
N VAL A 41 13.50 -9.91 -10.20
CA VAL A 41 12.26 -9.95 -9.42
C VAL A 41 12.57 -10.66 -8.11
N PRO A 42 12.36 -10.04 -6.95
CA PRO A 42 12.61 -10.72 -5.69
C PRO A 42 11.73 -11.97 -5.63
N SER A 43 12.39 -13.12 -5.55
CA SER A 43 11.76 -14.45 -5.58
C SER A 43 11.06 -14.80 -4.27
N ARG A 44 11.11 -13.92 -3.28
CA ARG A 44 10.45 -14.12 -1.99
C ARG A 44 9.00 -13.74 -2.14
N ALA A 45 8.14 -14.75 -2.04
CA ALA A 45 6.70 -14.58 -1.91
C ALA A 45 6.37 -13.49 -0.88
N VAL A 46 5.25 -12.81 -1.09
CA VAL A 46 4.61 -11.75 -0.27
C VAL A 46 4.26 -12.22 1.17
N THR A 47 4.90 -13.28 1.66
CA THR A 47 4.74 -13.90 2.97
C THR A 47 5.83 -13.48 3.97
N SER A 48 6.83 -12.71 3.52
CA SER A 48 7.82 -12.07 4.37
C SER A 48 7.19 -10.95 5.21
N ARG A 49 7.52 -10.87 6.51
CA ARG A 49 7.13 -9.75 7.40
C ARG A 49 7.63 -8.39 6.89
N GLU A 50 8.57 -8.40 5.96
CA GLU A 50 9.11 -7.22 5.29
C GLU A 50 8.47 -7.11 3.91
N ILE A 51 7.47 -6.24 3.79
CA ILE A 51 6.87 -5.89 2.50
C ILE A 51 7.93 -5.18 1.67
N GLU A 52 8.25 -5.74 0.51
CA GLU A 52 9.08 -5.08 -0.50
C GLU A 52 8.20 -4.23 -1.42
N TYR A 53 8.68 -3.05 -1.80
CA TYR A 53 7.98 -2.14 -2.69
C TYR A 53 8.94 -1.48 -3.66
N LEU A 54 8.43 -1.12 -4.84
CA LEU A 54 9.16 -0.32 -5.80
C LEU A 54 9.08 1.14 -5.41
N TYR A 55 10.23 1.75 -5.12
CA TYR A 55 10.39 3.17 -4.99
C TYR A 55 10.71 3.76 -6.36
N VAL A 56 9.79 4.59 -6.87
CA VAL A 56 9.97 5.30 -8.15
C VAL A 56 10.35 6.74 -7.84
N SER A 57 11.59 7.09 -8.15
CA SER A 57 12.09 8.46 -8.08
C SER A 57 11.95 9.18 -9.42
N ARG A 58 12.36 10.45 -9.48
CA ARG A 58 12.37 11.22 -10.74
C ARG A 58 13.29 10.64 -11.81
N SER A 59 14.26 9.79 -11.45
CA SER A 59 15.28 9.30 -12.38
C SER A 59 15.62 7.82 -12.23
N SER A 60 15.03 7.11 -11.28
CA SER A 60 15.37 5.71 -11.00
C SER A 60 14.20 4.93 -10.39
N VAL A 61 14.22 3.61 -10.55
CA VAL A 61 13.40 2.68 -9.77
C VAL A 61 14.32 1.83 -8.91
N SER A 62 13.97 1.64 -7.64
CA SER A 62 14.70 0.79 -6.70
C SER A 62 13.73 -0.04 -5.85
N ILE A 63 14.19 -1.20 -5.36
CA ILE A 63 13.44 -1.98 -4.38
C ILE A 63 13.77 -1.47 -2.99
N HIS A 64 12.75 -1.18 -2.20
CA HIS A 64 12.84 -0.83 -0.79
C HIS A 64 12.06 -1.85 0.04
N GLN A 65 12.38 -1.95 1.33
CA GLN A 65 11.72 -2.87 2.26
C GLN A 65 11.08 -2.09 3.40
N GLY A 66 9.99 -2.63 3.95
CA GLY A 66 9.32 -2.07 5.11
C GLY A 66 8.57 -0.77 4.76
N PHE A 67 7.48 -0.89 3.98
CA PHE A 67 6.61 0.25 3.72
C PHE A 67 5.89 0.68 5.00
N VAL A 68 6.47 1.63 5.72
CA VAL A 68 5.90 2.28 6.90
C VAL A 68 5.29 1.27 7.91
N PRO A 69 6.08 0.29 8.39
CA PRO A 69 5.58 -0.87 9.12
C PRO A 69 4.81 -0.48 10.40
N GLU A 70 5.32 0.51 11.13
CA GLU A 70 4.72 1.03 12.37
C GLU A 70 3.31 1.59 12.14
N ARG A 71 3.08 2.27 11.00
CA ARG A 71 1.75 2.83 10.68
C ARG A 71 0.77 1.77 10.24
N ILE A 72 1.24 0.75 9.52
CA ILE A 72 0.41 -0.40 9.14
C ILE A 72 -0.01 -1.15 10.40
N GLU A 73 0.93 -1.40 11.32
CA GLU A 73 0.66 -2.06 12.59
C GLU A 73 -0.34 -1.26 13.43
N PHE A 74 -0.12 0.04 13.58
CA PHE A 74 -1.03 0.93 14.30
C PHE A 74 -2.45 0.88 13.72
N ALA A 75 -2.60 1.07 12.40
CA ALA A 75 -3.91 1.06 11.75
C ALA A 75 -4.61 -0.31 11.89
N SER A 76 -3.86 -1.41 11.75
CA SER A 76 -4.40 -2.77 11.86
C SER A 76 -4.87 -3.08 13.28
N ALA A 77 -4.11 -2.63 14.29
CA ALA A 77 -4.48 -2.76 15.70
C ALA A 77 -5.74 -1.95 16.03
N LEU A 78 -5.82 -0.70 15.58
CA LEU A 78 -6.97 0.18 15.83
C LEU A 78 -8.27 -0.39 15.24
N ILE A 79 -8.22 -0.90 14.00
CA ILE A 79 -9.38 -1.55 13.37
C ILE A 79 -9.82 -2.78 14.17
N SER A 80 -8.85 -3.60 14.59
CA SER A 80 -9.13 -4.82 15.36
C SER A 80 -9.78 -4.50 16.71
N GLU A 81 -9.30 -3.47 17.41
CA GLU A 81 -9.86 -3.02 18.69
C GLU A 81 -11.28 -2.48 18.51
N TYR A 82 -11.52 -1.63 17.50
CA TYR A 82 -12.84 -1.08 17.22
C TYR A 82 -13.88 -2.17 16.87
N MET A 83 -13.49 -3.14 16.05
CA MET A 83 -14.37 -4.27 15.68
C MET A 83 -14.68 -5.18 16.88
N ASN A 84 -13.73 -5.34 17.81
CA ASN A 84 -13.94 -6.14 19.02
C ASN A 84 -14.82 -5.42 20.05
N TYR A 85 -14.74 -4.10 20.14
CA TYR A 85 -15.52 -3.29 21.09
C TYR A 85 -17.03 -3.47 20.89
N GLY A 86 -17.52 -3.39 19.64
CA GLY A 86 -18.94 -3.60 19.32
C GLY A 86 -19.44 -5.05 19.48
N SER A 87 -18.53 -6.02 19.58
CA SER A 87 -18.87 -7.44 19.78
C SER A 87 -19.03 -7.82 21.26
N ASN A 88 -18.42 -7.05 22.17
CA ASN A 88 -18.54 -7.26 23.62
C ASN A 88 -19.77 -6.56 24.20
N ASP A 89 -20.15 -5.39 23.66
CA ASP A 89 -21.35 -4.65 24.10
C ASP A 89 -22.65 -5.45 23.86
N ARG A 90 -22.71 -6.24 22.76
CA ARG A 90 -23.83 -7.13 22.46
C ARG A 90 -23.92 -8.38 23.36
N ARG A 91 -22.85 -8.71 24.10
CA ARG A 91 -22.86 -9.87 25.01
C ARG A 91 -23.42 -9.53 26.39
N ASP A 92 -23.35 -8.27 26.81
CA ASP A 92 -23.86 -7.85 28.11
C ASP A 92 -25.38 -7.63 28.12
N GLU A 93 -26.00 -7.27 27.00
CA GLU A 93 -27.47 -7.15 26.91
C GLU A 93 -28.22 -8.51 26.98
N SER A 94 -27.50 -9.64 26.87
CA SER A 94 -28.10 -10.99 26.95
C SER A 94 -28.13 -11.56 28.37
N ARG A 95 -27.58 -10.87 29.38
CA ARG A 95 -27.66 -11.28 30.79
C ARG A 95 -28.75 -10.47 31.50
N SER A 96 -30.00 -10.79 31.21
CA SER A 96 -31.09 -10.44 32.15
C SER A 96 -30.83 -11.15 33.48
N PRO A 97 -30.94 -10.46 34.64
CA PRO A 97 -30.76 -11.10 35.94
C PRO A 97 -31.85 -12.16 36.09
N LYS A 98 -31.46 -13.40 36.38
CA LYS A 98 -32.41 -14.43 36.78
C LYS A 98 -33.05 -13.97 38.08
N THR A 99 -34.32 -13.59 38.00
CA THR A 99 -35.19 -13.41 39.17
C THR A 99 -35.30 -14.77 39.85
N GLU A 100 -34.65 -14.93 41.00
CA GLU A 100 -34.91 -16.05 41.90
C GLU A 100 -36.26 -15.78 42.59
N LEU A 101 -37.22 -16.67 42.33
CA LEU A 101 -38.48 -16.82 43.06
C LEU A 101 -38.62 -18.31 43.42
#